data_AF-A0A7C4YKY6-F1
#
_entry.id   AF-A0A7C4YKY6-F1
#
_cell.length_a   1.000
_cell.length_b   1.000
_cell.length_c   1.000
_cell.angle_alpha   90.00
_cell.angle_beta   90.00
_cell.angle_gamma   90.00
#
_symmetry.space_group_name_H-M   'P 1'
#
loop_
_entity.id
_entity.type
_entity.pdbx_description
1 polymer ?
#
loop_
_entity_poly.entity_id
_entity_poly.type
_entity_poly.pdbx_seq_one_letter_code
_entity_poly.pdbx_strand_id
1 'polypeptide(L)'
;AELRRFALQTAPCLEQAAIETTWAGLRPATHDGLPYLGPVPRIENLFVAAGHYRAGIQLSPATGMLMAEAMMGEAKPVLQLFALDRKPGSELDASGFRA
;
A
#
# COMPACT_ATOMS: atom_id res chain seq x y z
N ALA A 1 8.49 -15.61 -17.84
CA ALA A 1 9.75 -16.41 -17.84
C ALA A 1 10.55 -16.22 -16.55
N GLU A 2 10.74 -14.99 -16.07
CA GLU A 2 11.57 -14.71 -14.89
C GLU A 2 11.03 -15.29 -13.58
N LEU A 3 9.72 -15.15 -13.31
CA LEU A 3 9.09 -15.73 -12.11
C LEU A 3 9.28 -17.25 -12.03
N ARG A 4 9.13 -17.96 -13.16
CA ARG A 4 9.36 -19.41 -13.23
C ARG A 4 10.82 -19.76 -12.95
N ARG A 5 11.76 -19.01 -13.53
CA ARG A 5 13.19 -19.20 -13.28
C ARG A 5 13.52 -19.01 -11.79
N PHE A 6 13.02 -17.94 -11.17
CA PHE A 6 13.19 -17.68 -9.74
C PHE A 6 12.60 -18.82 -8.90
N ALA A 7 11.36 -19.26 -9.19
CA ALA A 7 10.71 -20.35 -8.48
C ALA A 7 11.51 -21.66 -8.53
N LEU A 8 12.04 -22.05 -9.69
CA LEU A 8 12.84 -23.28 -9.84
C LEU A 8 14.21 -23.19 -9.17
N GLN A 9 14.79 -21.99 -9.06
CA GLN A 9 16.02 -21.76 -8.29
C GLN A 9 15.79 -21.85 -6.78
N THR A 10 14.64 -21.37 -6.30
CA THR A 10 14.28 -21.40 -4.87
C THR A 10 13.72 -22.76 -4.43
N ALA A 11 12.92 -23.41 -5.27
CA ALA A 11 12.23 -24.67 -4.99
C ALA A 11 12.28 -25.60 -6.22
N PRO A 12 13.38 -26.35 -6.42
CA PRO A 12 13.56 -27.22 -7.58
C PRO A 12 12.49 -28.30 -7.76
N CYS A 13 11.86 -28.74 -6.66
CA CYS A 13 10.77 -29.73 -6.71
C CYS A 13 9.55 -29.28 -7.54
N LEU A 14 9.43 -27.98 -7.84
CA LEU A 14 8.37 -27.43 -8.68
C LEU A 14 8.59 -27.67 -10.18
N GLU A 15 9.71 -28.27 -10.62
CA GLU A 15 10.01 -28.50 -12.04
C GLU A 15 8.91 -29.28 -12.78
N GLN A 16 8.35 -30.29 -12.09
CA GLN A 16 7.32 -31.17 -12.63
C GLN A 16 5.89 -30.68 -12.33
N ALA A 17 5.74 -29.60 -11.55
CA ALA A 17 4.43 -29.06 -11.21
C ALA A 17 3.79 -28.37 -12.42
N ALA A 18 2.50 -28.63 -12.64
CA ALA A 18 1.72 -27.94 -13.66
C ALA A 18 1.37 -26.52 -13.18
N ILE A 19 1.46 -25.53 -14.08
CA ILE A 19 0.96 -24.18 -13.81
C ILE A 19 -0.56 -24.21 -14.01
N GLU A 20 -1.31 -24.04 -12.93
CA GLU A 20 -2.78 -24.01 -13.00
C GLU A 20 -3.30 -22.71 -13.62
N THR A 21 -2.74 -21.56 -13.24
CA THR A 21 -3.19 -20.23 -13.71
C THR A 21 -2.08 -19.21 -13.56
N THR A 22 -2.12 -18.15 -14.37
CA THR A 22 -1.31 -16.94 -14.19
C THR A 22 -2.22 -15.72 -14.25
N TRP A 23 -2.01 -14.77 -13.36
CA TRP A 23 -2.75 -13.52 -13.34
C TRP A 23 -1.83 -12.36 -12.96
N ALA A 24 -2.28 -11.15 -13.29
CA ALA A 24 -1.62 -9.91 -12.92
C ALA A 24 -2.66 -8.92 -12.42
N GLY A 25 -2.24 -8.00 -11.55
CA GLY A 25 -3.08 -6.95 -11.00
C GLY A 25 -2.28 -5.68 -10.76
N LEU A 26 -2.98 -4.55 -10.80
CA LEU A 26 -2.39 -3.25 -10.50
C LEU A 26 -2.10 -3.14 -9.00
N ARG A 27 -0.97 -2.53 -8.66
CA ARG A 27 -0.61 -2.22 -7.27
C ARG A 27 -0.58 -0.71 -7.09
N PRO A 28 -1.56 -0.11 -6.41
CA PRO A 28 -1.62 1.33 -6.25
C PRO A 28 -0.54 1.77 -5.25
N ALA A 29 0.58 2.27 -5.76
CA ALA A 29 1.62 2.91 -4.96
C ALA A 29 1.43 4.44 -5.00
N THR A 30 1.84 5.08 -3.91
CA THR A 30 1.95 6.54 -3.80
C THR A 30 3.40 6.96 -4.01
N HIS A 31 3.66 8.26 -4.10
CA HIS A 31 5.02 8.78 -4.35
C HIS A 31 6.03 8.45 -3.23
N ASP A 32 5.57 8.18 -2.00
CA ASP A 32 6.42 7.92 -0.83
C ASP A 32 6.21 6.53 -0.22
N GLY A 33 5.41 5.67 -0.86
CA GLY A 33 5.13 4.32 -0.39
C GLY A 33 4.18 4.23 0.82
N LEU A 34 3.68 5.35 1.34
CA LEU A 34 2.65 5.37 2.39
C LEU A 34 1.25 5.48 1.78
N PRO A 35 0.20 4.88 2.37
CA PRO A 35 -1.16 5.05 1.84
C PRO A 35 -1.64 6.51 1.96
N TYR A 36 -2.59 6.90 1.11
CA TYR A 36 -3.41 8.10 1.30
C TYR A 36 -4.65 7.72 2.12
N LEU A 37 -4.73 8.25 3.34
CA LEU A 37 -5.82 8.02 4.28
C LEU A 37 -6.36 9.37 4.77
N GLY A 38 -7.68 9.53 4.77
CA GLY A 38 -8.35 10.67 5.39
C GLY A 38 -9.33 11.41 4.47
N PRO A 39 -9.83 12.58 4.92
CA PRO A 39 -10.81 13.36 4.17
C PRO A 39 -10.19 13.99 2.91
N VAL A 40 -11.00 14.15 1.87
CA VAL A 40 -10.61 14.86 0.65
C VAL A 40 -10.73 16.37 0.89
N PRO A 41 -9.66 17.16 0.74
CA PRO A 41 -9.72 18.59 0.96
C PRO A 41 -10.77 19.26 0.07
N ARG A 42 -11.60 20.11 0.68
CA ARG A 42 -12.67 20.90 0.03
C ARG A 42 -13.88 20.09 -0.45
N ILE A 43 -14.00 18.80 -0.10
CA ILE A 43 -15.20 17.99 -0.39
C ILE A 43 -15.72 17.40 0.91
N GLU A 44 -16.90 17.85 1.33
CA GLU A 44 -17.54 17.38 2.55
C GLU A 44 -17.93 15.90 2.44
N ASN A 45 -17.77 15.14 3.54
CA ASN A 45 -18.13 13.72 3.64
C ASN A 45 -17.46 12.78 2.61
N LEU A 46 -16.39 13.20 1.94
CA LEU A 46 -15.60 12.35 1.05
C LEU A 46 -14.26 11.97 1.70
N PHE A 47 -13.96 10.68 1.72
CA PHE A 47 -12.74 10.12 2.31
C PHE A 47 -12.03 9.20 1.30
N VAL A 48 -10.71 9.09 1.45
CA VAL A 48 -9.87 8.16 0.69
C VAL A 48 -9.15 7.21 1.63
N ALA A 49 -9.07 5.94 1.22
CA ALA A 49 -8.24 4.92 1.83
C ALA A 49 -7.62 4.06 0.72
N ALA A 50 -6.50 4.52 0.17
CA ALA A 50 -5.87 3.91 -1.01
C ALA A 50 -4.34 4.01 -0.95
N GLY A 51 -3.65 3.37 -1.90
CA GLY A 51 -2.20 3.56 -2.07
C GLY A 51 -1.32 2.62 -1.25
N HIS A 52 -1.86 1.54 -0.67
CA HIS A 52 -1.11 0.59 0.17
C HIS A 52 -0.11 -0.30 -0.58
N TYR A 53 0.00 -0.19 -1.90
CA TYR A 53 0.89 -0.96 -2.76
C TYR A 53 0.82 -2.49 -2.49
N ARG A 54 1.86 -3.07 -1.88
CA ARG A 54 1.99 -4.50 -1.54
C ARG A 54 1.46 -4.87 -0.16
N ALA A 55 1.15 -3.89 0.68
CA ALA A 55 0.80 -4.09 2.09
C ALA A 55 -0.70 -3.95 2.37
N GLY A 56 -1.55 -3.80 1.35
CA GLY A 56 -2.99 -3.54 1.50
C GLY A 56 -3.72 -4.55 2.37
N ILE A 57 -3.49 -5.85 2.17
CA ILE A 57 -4.12 -6.91 2.97
C ILE A 57 -3.67 -6.80 4.43
N GLN A 58 -2.36 -6.74 4.66
CA GLN A 58 -1.76 -6.65 6.00
C GLN A 58 -2.25 -5.43 6.79
N LEU A 59 -2.37 -4.27 6.13
CA LEU A 59 -2.70 -3.00 6.77
C LEU A 59 -4.21 -2.70 6.79
N SER A 60 -5.04 -3.52 6.14
CA SER A 60 -6.48 -3.27 6.03
C SER A 60 -7.19 -3.13 7.38
N PRO A 61 -6.90 -3.91 8.44
CA PRO A 61 -7.62 -3.77 9.71
C PRO A 61 -7.31 -2.44 10.40
N ALA A 62 -6.03 -2.06 10.47
CA ALA A 62 -5.59 -0.80 11.05
C ALA A 62 -6.12 0.41 10.25
N THR A 63 -6.12 0.30 8.91
CA THR A 63 -6.69 1.31 8.03
C THR A 63 -8.19 1.48 8.31
N GLY A 64 -8.95 0.39 8.38
CA GLY A 64 -10.38 0.44 8.66
C GLY A 64 -10.70 1.12 9.99
N MET A 65 -9.98 0.78 11.06
CA MET A 65 -10.16 1.42 12.37
C MET A 65 -9.86 2.92 12.32
N LEU A 66 -8.71 3.33 11.78
CA LEU A 66 -8.35 4.74 11.69
C LEU A 66 -9.34 5.55 10.84
N MET A 67 -9.84 4.97 9.74
CA MET A 67 -10.82 5.63 8.88
C MET A 67 -12.18 5.74 9.54
N ALA A 68 -12.63 4.71 10.28
CA ALA A 68 -13.87 4.76 11.03
C ALA A 68 -13.83 5.85 12.12
N GLU A 69 -12.74 5.90 12.90
CA GLU A 69 -12.52 6.95 13.90
C GLU A 69 -12.53 8.34 13.24
N ALA A 70 -11.86 8.51 12.09
CA ALA A 70 -11.86 9.77 11.36
C ALA A 70 -13.25 10.19 10.87
N MET A 71 -14.05 9.23 10.38
CA MET A 71 -15.43 9.47 9.92
C MET A 71 -16.39 9.83 11.06
N MET A 72 -16.12 9.37 12.29
CA MET A 72 -16.91 9.74 13.48
C MET A 72 -16.44 11.05 14.15
N GLY A 73 -15.46 11.76 13.57
CA GLY A 73 -14.90 12.98 14.15
C GLY A 73 -13.85 12.73 15.24
N GLU A 74 -13.36 11.50 15.37
CA GLU A 74 -12.39 11.05 16.38
C GLU A 74 -10.99 10.79 15.77
N ALA A 75 -10.65 11.53 14.70
CA ALA A 75 -9.41 11.33 13.95
C ALA A 75 -8.16 11.36 14.85
N LYS A 76 -7.33 10.31 14.76
CA LYS A 76 -6.07 10.22 15.51
C LYS A 76 -4.98 11.09 14.87
N PRO A 77 -4.08 11.69 15.66
CA PRO A 77 -2.96 12.50 15.14
C PRO A 77 -2.08 11.78 14.11
N VAL A 78 -1.91 10.45 14.25
CA VAL A 78 -1.14 9.63 13.31
C VAL A 78 -1.66 9.68 11.87
N LEU A 79 -2.96 9.98 11.68
CA LEU A 79 -3.57 10.07 10.36
C LEU A 79 -2.93 11.18 9.49
N GLN A 80 -2.34 12.21 10.11
CA GLN A 80 -1.65 13.30 9.40
C GLN A 80 -0.46 12.80 8.57
N LEU A 81 0.17 11.68 8.96
CA LEU A 81 1.25 11.06 8.19
C LEU A 81 0.78 10.52 6.82
N PHE A 82 -0.53 10.30 6.68
CA PHE A 82 -1.17 9.70 5.50
C PHE A 82 -2.05 10.69 4.74
N ALA A 83 -2.02 11.98 5.10
CA ALA A 83 -2.84 13.01 4.48
C ALA A 83 -2.65 13.08 2.96
N LEU A 84 -3.71 13.48 2.25
CA LEU A 84 -3.76 13.53 0.78
C LEU A 84 -2.89 14.65 0.19
N ASP A 85 -2.66 15.71 0.96
CA ASP A 85 -1.86 16.88 0.60
C ASP A 85 -0.47 16.86 1.25
N ARG A 86 -0.08 15.71 1.84
CA ARG A 86 1.27 15.57 2.40
C ARG A 86 2.31 15.78 1.31
N LYS A 87 3.34 16.56 1.62
CA LYS A 87 4.42 16.83 0.67
C LYS A 87 5.32 15.60 0.55
N PRO A 88 5.89 15.33 -0.63
CA PRO A 88 7.01 14.42 -0.73
C PRO A 88 8.06 14.82 0.31
N GLY A 89 8.45 13.88 1.17
CA GLY A 89 9.68 14.05 1.94
C GLY A 89 10.83 14.22 0.94
N SER A 90 11.81 15.06 1.24
CA SER A 90 13.09 15.10 0.52
C SER A 90 13.52 13.68 0.19
N GLU A 91 13.73 13.42 -1.11
CA GLU A 91 13.90 12.13 -1.77
C GLU A 91 14.30 10.96 -0.85
N LEU A 92 13.50 9.88 -0.89
CA LEU A 92 14.00 8.56 -0.53
C LEU A 92 15.20 8.28 -1.44
N ASP A 93 16.38 8.01 -0.88
CA ASP A 93 17.50 7.57 -1.69
C ASP A 93 17.20 6.18 -2.31
N ALA A 94 18.06 5.73 -3.22
CA ALA A 94 17.88 4.47 -3.94
C ALA A 94 17.79 3.22 -3.03
N SER A 95 18.05 3.35 -1.72
CA SER A 95 17.95 2.27 -0.73
C SER A 95 16.56 2.16 -0.08
N GLY A 96 15.68 3.15 -0.25
CA GLY A 96 14.35 3.15 0.35
C GLY A 96 14.34 3.34 1.87
N PHE A 97 15.44 3.81 2.46
CA PHE A 97 15.53 4.24 3.85
C PHE A 97 15.82 5.75 3.94
N ARG A 98 15.32 6.38 5.01
CA ARG A 98 15.66 7.78 5.32
C ARG A 98 17.11 7.83 5.84
N ALA A 99 17.90 8.75 5.30
CA ALA A 99 19.04 9.31 6.03
C ALA A 99 18.54 10.14 7.22
#